data_AF-A0A3N5I1L6-F1
#
_entry.id   AF-A0A3N5I1L6-F1
#
_cell.length_a   1.000
_cell.length_b   1.000
_cell.length_c   1.000
_cell.angle_alpha   90.00
_cell.angle_beta   90.00
_cell.angle_gamma   90.00
#
_symmetry.space_group_name_H-M   'P 1'
#
loop_
_entity.id
_entity.type
_entity.pdbx_description
1 polymer ?
#
loop_
_entity_poly.entity_id
_entity_poly.type
_entity_poly.pdbx_seq_one_letter_code
_entity_poly.pdbx_strand_id
1 'polypeptide(L)' 'MHEGDAASVQALLERFLADASCAATVLIDRGGESLAAAGTARAFDVVSIAALAASAFSST' A
#
# COMPACT_ATOMS: atom_id res chain seq x y z
N MET A 1 -10.26 10.46 -4.98
CA MET A 1 -9.29 11.04 -4.02
C MET A 1 -8.97 12.44 -4.50
N HIS A 2 -9.04 13.48 -3.65
CA HIS A 2 -8.60 14.82 -4.05
C HIS A 2 -7.06 14.88 -4.03
N GLU A 3 -6.44 15.74 -4.84
CA GLU A 3 -4.98 15.79 -5.00
C GLU A 3 -4.23 16.04 -3.67
N GLY A 4 -4.81 16.84 -2.77
CA GLY A 4 -4.26 17.07 -1.42
C GLY A 4 -4.27 15.84 -0.52
N ASP A 5 -5.26 14.95 -0.69
CA ASP A 5 -5.36 13.72 0.10
C ASP A 5 -4.26 12.73 -0.32
N ALA A 6 -3.96 12.65 -1.62
CA ALA A 6 -2.95 11.74 -2.15
C ALA A 6 -1.54 12.04 -1.58
N ALA A 7 -1.17 13.32 -1.56
CA ALA A 7 0.12 13.75 -1.01
C ALA A 7 0.22 13.48 0.51
N SER A 8 -0.86 13.73 1.25
CA SER A 8 -0.90 13.46 2.69
C SER A 8 -0.80 11.96 3.00
N VAL A 9 -1.46 11.12 2.20
CA VAL A 9 -1.39 9.66 2.34
C VAL A 9 0.02 9.15 2.02
N GLN A 10 0.65 9.64 0.95
CA GLN A 10 2.01 9.27 0.62
C GLN A 10 2.99 9.59 1.76
N ALA A 11 2.91 10.79 2.34
CA ALA A 11 3.77 11.20 3.46
C ALA A 11 3.57 10.31 4.70
N LEU A 12 2.34 9.86 4.96
CA LEU A 12 2.04 8.94 6.05
C LEU A 12 2.63 7.54 5.81
N LEU A 13 2.54 7.01 4.58
CA LEU A 13 3.15 5.72 4.22
C LEU A 13 4.67 5.75 4.37
N GLU A 14 5.33 6.84 3.97
CA GLU A 14 6.78 6.97 4.10
C GLU A 14 7.23 7.03 5.57
N ARG A 15 6.49 7.75 6.42
CA ARG A 15 6.73 7.77 7.86
C ARG A 15 6.57 6.37 8.46
N PHE A 16 5.48 5.69 8.13
CA PHE A 16 5.21 4.35 8.62
C PHE A 16 6.31 3.36 8.21
N LEU A 17 6.75 3.41 6.95
CA LEU A 17 7.83 2.56 6.45
C LEU A 17 9.10 2.71 7.27
N ALA A 18 9.47 3.96 7.60
CA ALA A 18 10.64 4.28 8.41
C ALA A 18 10.50 3.78 9.86
N ASP A 19 9.34 4.01 10.48
CA ASP A 19 9.09 3.66 11.88
C ASP A 19 8.97 2.13 12.08
N ALA A 20 8.32 1.44 11.14
CA ALA A 20 8.09 -0.01 11.19
C ALA A 20 9.30 -0.83 10.70
N SER A 21 10.37 -0.19 10.21
CA SER A 21 11.54 -0.84 9.62
C SER A 21 11.18 -1.86 8.53
N CYS A 22 10.14 -1.55 7.74
CA CYS A 22 9.64 -2.43 6.68
C CYS A 22 10.32 -2.14 5.34
N ALA A 23 10.36 -3.12 4.44
CA ALA A 23 10.95 -2.96 3.10
C ALA A 23 10.01 -2.29 2.10
N ALA A 24 8.69 -2.47 2.29
CA ALA A 24 7.65 -1.84 1.48
C ALA A 24 6.36 -1.69 2.30
N THR A 25 5.50 -0.77 1.89
CA THR A 25 4.14 -0.58 2.42
C THR A 25 3.21 -0.25 1.25
N VAL A 26 1.99 -0.80 1.29
CA VAL A 26 0.95 -0.54 0.30
C VAL A 26 -0.36 -0.24 1.01
N LEU A 27 -1.08 0.76 0.52
CA LEU A 27 -2.47 1.03 0.87
C LEU A 27 -3.34 0.58 -0.29
N ILE A 28 -4.26 -0.34 -0.02
CA ILE A 28 -5.20 -0.87 -1.01
C ILE A 28 -6.63 -0.58 -0.59
N ASP A 29 -7.52 -0.45 -1.56
CA ASP A 29 -8.95 -0.45 -1.32
C ASP A 29 -9.50 -1.89 -1.12
N ARG A 30 -10.80 -2.02 -0.86
CA ARG A 30 -11.44 -3.34 -0.67
C ARG A 30 -11.53 -4.18 -1.95
N GLY A 31 -11.43 -3.57 -3.12
CA GLY A 31 -11.35 -4.25 -4.41
C GLY A 31 -9.94 -4.73 -4.76
N GLY A 32 -8.93 -4.36 -3.98
CA GLY A 32 -7.52 -4.65 -4.26
C GLY A 32 -6.85 -3.64 -5.17
N GLU A 33 -7.46 -2.49 -5.41
CA GLU A 33 -6.82 -1.39 -6.11
C GLU A 33 -5.79 -0.71 -5.20
N SER A 34 -4.56 -0.53 -5.69
CA SER A 34 -3.51 0.18 -4.95
C SER A 34 -3.77 1.70 -4.98
N LEU A 35 -3.98 2.28 -3.80
CA LEU A 35 -4.19 3.71 -3.61
C LEU A 35 -2.86 4.46 -3.40
N ALA A 36 -1.89 3.84 -2.73
CA ALA A 36 -0.55 4.39 -2.50
C ALA A 36 0.45 3.27 -2.16
N ALA A 37 1.73 3.49 -2.45
CA ALA A 37 2.80 2.57 -2.06
C ALA A 37 4.09 3.33 -1.73
N ALA A 38 4.87 2.78 -0.81
CA ALA A 38 6.18 3.31 -0.42
C ALA A 38 7.20 2.19 -0.24
N GLY A 39 8.47 2.51 -0.48
CA GLY A 39 9.60 1.59 -0.36
C GLY A 39 9.98 0.92 -1.67
N THR A 40 11.11 0.23 -1.66
CA THR A 40 11.62 -0.51 -2.82
C THR A 40 12.00 -1.91 -2.37
N ALA A 41 11.23 -2.90 -2.78
CA ALA A 41 11.68 -4.27 -2.77
C ALA A 41 11.66 -4.74 -4.23
N ARG A 42 12.82 -5.09 -4.78
CA ARG A 42 12.95 -5.60 -6.16
C ARG A 42 12.06 -6.82 -6.45
N ALA A 43 11.59 -7.50 -5.41
CA ALA A 43 10.67 -8.63 -5.47
C ALA A 43 9.21 -8.28 -5.07
N PHE A 44 8.92 -7.02 -4.79
CA PHE A 44 7.60 -6.57 -4.33
C PHE A 44 6.79 -6.07 -5.50
N ASP A 45 6.08 -7.01 -6.13
CA ASP A 45 5.04 -6.70 -7.10
C ASP A 45 3.78 -6.24 -6.34
N VAL A 46 3.62 -4.92 -6.26
CA VAL A 46 2.52 -4.27 -5.52
C VAL A 46 1.15 -4.80 -5.97
N VAL A 47 0.98 -5.06 -7.27
CA VAL A 47 -0.28 -5.52 -7.87
C VAL A 47 -0.64 -6.92 -7.38
N SER A 48 0.32 -7.85 -7.41
CA SER A 48 0.11 -9.23 -6.97
C SER A 48 -0.15 -9.32 -5.47
N ILE A 49 0.59 -8.53 -4.67
CA ILE A 49 0.38 -8.44 -3.22
C ILE A 49 -1.03 -7.88 -2.92
N ALA A 50 -1.44 -6.82 -3.62
CA ALA A 50 -2.74 -6.20 -3.45
C ALA A 50 -3.88 -7.18 -3.79
N ALA A 51 -3.76 -7.92 -4.89
CA ALA A 51 -4.73 -8.94 -5.29
C ALA A 51 -4.83 -10.08 -4.26
N LEU A 52 -3.70 -10.57 -3.73
CA LEU A 52 -3.68 -11.59 -2.68
C LEU A 52 -4.36 -11.09 -1.40
N ALA A 53 -4.05 -9.86 -0.96
CA ALA A 53 -4.64 -9.26 0.23
C ALA A 53 -6.15 -9.08 0.07
N ALA A 54 -6.62 -8.53 -1.06
CA ALA A 54 -8.06 -8.37 -1.32
C ALA A 54 -8.82 -9.70 -1.33
N SER A 55 -8.24 -10.75 -1.93
CA SER A 55 -8.79 -12.10 -1.90
C SER A 55 -8.93 -12.65 -0.48
N ALA A 56 -7.91 -12.43 0.37
CA ALA A 56 -7.95 -12.82 1.77
C ALA A 56 -9.04 -12.09 2.55
N PHE A 57 -9.24 -10.78 2.30
CA PHE A 57 -10.30 -9.99 2.95
C PHE A 57 -11.71 -10.32 2.48
N SER A 58 -11.89 -10.77 1.22
CA SER A 58 -13.20 -11.16 0.70
C SER A 58 -13.68 -12.53 1.21
N SER A 59 -12.81 -13.32 1.84
CA SER A 59 -13.11 -14.69 2.28
C SER A 59 -13.60 -14.79 3.74
N THR A 60 -13.79 -13.66 4.42
CA THR A 60 -14.29 -13.55 5.81
C THR A 60 -15.60 -12.79 5.88
#